data_AF-A0A2S0RC42-F1
#
_entry.id   AF-A0A2S0RC42-F1
#
_cell.length_a   1.000
_cell.length_b   1.000
_cell.length_c   1.000
_cell.angle_alpha   90.00
_cell.angle_beta   90.00
_cell.angle_gamma   90.00
#
_symmetry.space_group_name_H-M   'P 1'
#
loop_
_entity.id
_entity.type
_entity.pdbx_description
1 polymer ?
#
loop_
_entity_poly.entity_id
_entity_poly.type
_entity_poly.pdbx_seq_one_letter_code
_entity_poly.pdbx_strand_id
1 'polypeptide(L)'
;MMTRMVVSNYNATFLVWHFSDGEKDVQFVPMCHVNRPERFARIKTIVDSFRTKGYTVYYEGVSMSESIDSVQKDLALRKFRTIIGLVPNHYADPNNKSTQQFAVKGYVSQTDENVGVHKATDINADLPINVLVGLYEKEKGEIILSECDWKTRLDEKYHCRKTDSDAIETLVLQQRNEHLAGLVANAPQTKIVILYGARHERGFESYLQKHNPKWERVRDTHLIRW
;
A
#
# COMPACT_ATOMS: atom_id res chain seq x y z
N MET A 1 -19.59 9.91 -6.30
CA MET A 1 -20.42 8.73 -5.99
C MET A 1 -19.63 7.42 -6.04
N MET A 2 -18.75 7.22 -7.04
CA MET A 2 -17.93 6.00 -7.17
C MET A 2 -17.05 5.71 -5.94
N THR A 3 -16.31 6.70 -5.41
CA THR A 3 -15.47 6.52 -4.21
C THR A 3 -16.26 6.02 -2.99
N ARG A 4 -17.45 6.56 -2.73
CA ARG A 4 -18.32 6.10 -1.62
C ARG A 4 -18.75 4.65 -1.79
N MET A 5 -19.13 4.27 -3.00
CA MET A 5 -19.54 2.89 -3.31
C MET A 5 -18.36 1.92 -3.13
N VAL A 6 -17.17 2.27 -3.65
CA VAL A 6 -15.95 1.46 -3.49
C VAL A 6 -15.61 1.27 -2.01
N VAL A 7 -15.60 2.35 -1.22
CA VAL A 7 -15.32 2.25 0.22
C VAL A 7 -16.40 1.47 0.97
N SER A 8 -17.67 1.64 0.59
CA SER A 8 -18.78 0.87 1.17
C SER A 8 -18.64 -0.62 0.91
N ASN A 9 -18.28 -1.01 -0.32
CA ASN A 9 -18.06 -2.39 -0.69
C ASN A 9 -16.87 -2.98 0.08
N TYR A 10 -15.73 -2.26 0.11
CA TYR A 10 -14.57 -2.63 0.91
C TYR A 10 -14.95 -2.85 2.39
N ASN A 11 -15.72 -1.94 2.98
CA ASN A 11 -16.14 -2.06 4.38
C ASN A 11 -17.08 -3.26 4.62
N ALA A 12 -17.96 -3.56 3.67
CA ALA A 12 -18.89 -4.69 3.76
C ALA A 12 -18.20 -6.04 3.63
N THR A 13 -17.10 -6.11 2.88
CA THR A 13 -16.32 -7.33 2.64
C THR A 13 -15.04 -7.39 3.48
N PHE A 14 -14.85 -6.47 4.43
CA PHE A 14 -13.62 -6.43 5.21
C PHE A 14 -13.47 -7.69 6.06
N LEU A 15 -12.31 -8.31 5.92
CA LEU A 15 -11.86 -9.47 6.67
C LEU A 15 -10.35 -9.32 6.89
N VAL A 16 -9.86 -9.81 8.03
CA VAL A 16 -8.42 -10.06 8.22
C VAL A 16 -8.13 -11.44 7.66
N TRP A 17 -7.12 -11.54 6.79
CA TRP A 17 -6.76 -12.78 6.11
C TRP A 17 -5.62 -13.45 6.85
N HIS A 18 -5.70 -14.76 7.02
CA HIS A 18 -4.71 -15.54 7.74
C HIS A 18 -3.94 -16.42 6.76
N PHE A 19 -2.62 -16.33 6.79
CA PHE A 19 -1.69 -17.19 6.06
C PHE A 19 -0.73 -17.86 7.04
N SER A 20 -0.38 -19.12 6.79
CA SER A 20 0.63 -19.84 7.56
C SER A 20 1.38 -20.83 6.69
N ASP A 21 2.64 -21.12 7.02
CA ASP A 21 3.41 -22.23 6.46
C ASP A 21 3.69 -23.34 7.50
N GLY A 22 2.99 -23.29 8.65
CA GLY A 22 3.18 -24.15 9.80
C GLY A 22 4.20 -23.63 10.83
N GLU A 23 5.08 -22.69 10.45
CA GLU A 23 6.06 -22.06 11.35
C GLU A 23 5.74 -20.59 11.58
N LYS A 24 5.33 -19.89 10.52
CA LYS A 24 4.93 -18.48 10.55
C LYS A 24 3.40 -18.35 10.56
N ASP A 25 2.92 -17.35 11.29
CA ASP A 25 1.52 -16.94 11.40
C ASP A 25 1.42 -15.48 10.95
N VAL A 26 0.69 -15.26 9.84
CA VAL A 26 0.62 -13.97 9.16
C VAL A 26 -0.83 -13.52 9.03
N GLN A 27 -1.09 -12.31 9.52
CA GLN A 27 -2.41 -11.70 9.53
C GLN A 27 -2.41 -10.48 8.62
N PHE A 28 -3.12 -10.53 7.50
CA PHE A 28 -3.21 -9.44 6.54
C PHE A 28 -4.46 -8.62 6.80
N VAL A 29 -4.27 -7.38 7.24
CA VAL A 29 -5.29 -6.37 7.44
C VAL A 29 -5.38 -5.52 6.16
N PRO A 30 -6.38 -5.75 5.29
CA PRO A 30 -6.50 -5.01 4.05
C PRO A 30 -6.87 -3.55 4.36
N MET A 31 -6.24 -2.61 3.67
CA MET A 31 -6.38 -1.17 3.91
C MET A 31 -7.09 -0.45 2.76
N CYS A 32 -7.79 0.62 3.10
CA CYS A 32 -8.34 1.57 2.14
C CYS A 32 -7.93 2.98 2.58
N HIS A 33 -7.20 3.70 1.72
CA HIS A 33 -6.55 4.96 2.11
C HIS A 33 -7.51 6.09 2.47
N VAL A 34 -8.79 6.00 2.09
CA VAL A 34 -9.83 6.96 2.47
C VAL A 34 -11.01 6.21 3.06
N ASN A 35 -11.36 6.52 4.30
CA ASN A 35 -12.49 5.89 4.98
C ASN A 35 -13.11 6.80 6.05
N ARG A 36 -14.20 6.34 6.68
CA ARG A 36 -14.74 7.02 7.85
C ARG A 36 -13.78 6.85 9.04
N PRO A 37 -13.66 7.85 9.94
CA PRO A 37 -12.79 7.77 11.12
C PRO A 37 -13.01 6.52 11.97
N GLU A 38 -14.26 6.09 12.15
CA GLU A 38 -14.60 4.92 12.97
C GLU A 38 -14.02 3.63 12.39
N ARG A 39 -13.82 3.58 11.07
CA ARG A 39 -13.20 2.44 10.42
C ARG A 39 -11.72 2.33 10.76
N PHE A 40 -11.00 3.45 10.74
CA PHE A 40 -9.59 3.48 11.14
C PHE A 40 -9.44 3.17 12.62
N ALA A 41 -10.31 3.72 13.48
CA ALA A 41 -10.34 3.37 14.90
C ALA A 41 -10.48 1.85 15.14
N ARG A 42 -11.38 1.18 14.40
CA ARG A 42 -11.53 -0.28 14.46
C ARG A 42 -10.27 -1.01 13.99
N ILE A 43 -9.66 -0.57 12.88
CA ILE A 43 -8.40 -1.14 12.38
C ILE A 43 -7.30 -0.99 13.43
N LYS A 44 -7.17 0.18 14.06
CA LYS A 44 -6.23 0.39 15.16
C LYS A 44 -6.45 -0.58 16.30
N THR A 45 -7.70 -0.81 16.74
CA THR A 45 -7.99 -1.82 17.78
C THR A 45 -7.55 -3.22 17.38
N ILE A 46 -7.74 -3.62 16.12
CA ILE A 46 -7.29 -4.92 15.59
C ILE A 46 -5.77 -5.01 15.66
N VAL A 47 -5.07 -3.99 15.15
CA VAL A 47 -3.61 -3.93 15.09
C VAL A 47 -3.00 -3.94 16.49
N ASP A 48 -3.55 -3.14 17.41
CA ASP A 48 -3.15 -3.12 18.82
C ASP A 48 -3.39 -4.49 19.47
N SER A 49 -4.49 -5.19 19.14
CA SER A 49 -4.73 -6.56 19.63
C SER A 49 -3.72 -7.57 19.09
N PHE A 50 -3.27 -7.46 17.84
CA PHE A 50 -2.21 -8.34 17.33
C PHE A 50 -0.87 -8.02 17.99
N ARG A 51 -0.57 -6.73 18.18
CA ARG A 51 0.65 -6.29 18.87
C ARG A 51 0.73 -6.86 20.29
N THR A 52 -0.35 -6.83 21.07
CA THR A 52 -0.38 -7.42 22.42
C THR A 52 -0.23 -8.93 22.43
N LYS A 53 -0.54 -9.61 21.32
CA LYS A 53 -0.33 -11.06 21.10
C LYS A 53 1.09 -11.41 20.58
N GLY A 54 1.97 -10.42 20.51
CA GLY A 54 3.37 -10.59 20.10
C GLY A 54 3.59 -10.53 18.59
N TYR A 55 2.64 -10.03 17.80
CA TYR A 55 2.84 -9.82 16.37
C TYR A 55 3.68 -8.58 16.11
N THR A 56 4.60 -8.68 15.15
CA THR A 56 5.31 -7.51 14.60
C THR A 56 4.52 -6.92 13.44
N VAL A 57 4.39 -5.60 13.42
CA VAL A 57 3.61 -4.87 12.42
C VAL A 57 4.48 -4.55 11.21
N TYR A 58 4.01 -4.97 10.04
CA TYR A 58 4.57 -4.66 8.72
C TYR A 58 3.57 -3.76 8.01
N TYR A 59 3.96 -2.56 7.59
CA TYR A 59 3.01 -1.59 7.03
C TYR A 59 3.39 -1.10 5.64
N GLU A 60 2.38 -0.75 4.84
CA GLU A 60 2.52 -0.04 3.57
C GLU A 60 2.83 1.43 3.81
N GLY A 61 3.92 1.91 3.22
CA GLY A 61 4.43 3.24 3.48
C GLY A 61 5.38 3.70 2.38
N VAL A 62 4.87 3.80 1.16
CA VAL A 62 5.62 4.32 0.00
C VAL A 62 6.37 5.60 0.41
N SER A 63 7.69 5.51 0.45
CA SER A 63 8.58 6.56 0.91
C SER A 63 9.60 6.92 -0.17
N MET A 64 10.56 7.77 0.16
CA MET A 64 11.79 7.91 -0.62
C MET A 64 12.89 7.12 0.09
N SER A 65 13.86 6.61 -0.67
CA SER A 65 15.07 6.05 -0.07
C SER A 65 15.74 7.09 0.83
N GLU A 66 16.47 6.61 1.82
CA GLU A 66 17.37 7.45 2.59
C GLU A 66 18.41 8.05 1.64
N SER A 67 18.92 9.24 1.98
CA SER A 67 19.98 9.98 1.24
C SER A 67 19.65 10.63 -0.12
N ILE A 68 18.38 10.71 -0.54
CA ILE A 68 18.03 11.47 -1.75
C ILE A 68 17.83 12.96 -1.45
N ASP A 69 18.32 13.83 -2.33
CA ASP A 69 18.09 15.28 -2.22
C ASP A 69 16.70 15.70 -2.75
N SER A 70 16.35 16.98 -2.58
CA SER A 70 15.05 17.52 -2.99
C SER A 70 14.82 17.49 -4.51
N VAL A 71 15.88 17.60 -5.31
CA VAL A 71 15.81 17.56 -6.78
C VAL A 71 15.55 16.14 -7.26
N GLN A 72 16.28 15.17 -6.71
CA GLN A 72 16.07 13.75 -6.95
C GLN A 72 14.67 13.30 -6.52
N LYS A 73 14.17 13.85 -5.41
CA LYS A 73 12.81 13.62 -4.92
C LYS A 73 11.76 14.13 -5.92
N ASP A 74 11.86 15.37 -6.37
CA ASP A 74 10.93 15.93 -7.36
C ASP A 74 10.96 15.13 -8.67
N LEU A 75 12.16 14.77 -9.14
CA LEU A 75 12.34 13.93 -10.32
C LEU A 75 11.65 12.57 -10.17
N ALA A 76 11.90 11.87 -9.07
CA ALA A 76 11.29 10.56 -8.81
C ALA A 76 9.76 10.64 -8.72
N LEU A 77 9.22 11.68 -8.05
CA LEU A 77 7.77 11.90 -7.97
C LEU A 77 7.15 12.16 -9.34
N ARG A 78 7.79 12.96 -10.19
CA ARG A 78 7.31 13.23 -11.55
C ARG A 78 7.32 11.96 -12.39
N LYS A 79 8.43 11.20 -12.37
CA LYS A 79 8.54 9.91 -13.09
C LYS A 79 7.47 8.94 -12.61
N PHE A 80 7.32 8.76 -11.31
CA PHE A 80 6.30 7.89 -10.73
C PHE A 80 4.88 8.31 -11.13
N ARG A 81 4.59 9.61 -11.10
CA ARG A 81 3.30 10.17 -11.54
C ARG A 81 3.02 9.87 -13.02
N THR A 82 4.03 9.80 -13.88
CA THR A 82 3.80 9.41 -15.29
C THR A 82 3.26 7.99 -15.45
N ILE A 83 3.61 7.10 -14.52
CA ILE A 83 3.19 5.70 -14.52
C ILE A 83 1.77 5.58 -13.96
N ILE A 84 1.55 6.14 -12.76
CA ILE A 84 0.31 5.90 -12.01
C ILE A 84 -0.74 7.02 -12.11
N GLY A 85 -0.38 8.15 -12.71
CA GLY A 85 -1.26 9.30 -12.93
C GLY A 85 -1.51 10.20 -11.73
N LEU A 86 -0.85 9.96 -10.59
CA LEU A 86 -0.94 10.78 -9.38
C LEU A 86 0.34 10.68 -8.55
N VAL A 87 0.48 11.56 -7.55
CA VAL A 87 1.47 11.41 -6.47
C VAL A 87 0.75 10.88 -5.23
N PRO A 88 1.20 9.76 -4.62
CA PRO A 88 0.63 9.28 -3.36
C PRO A 88 0.85 10.31 -2.25
N ASN A 89 -0.25 10.83 -1.69
CA ASN A 89 -0.24 11.72 -0.52
C ASN A 89 -1.65 11.73 0.11
N HIS A 90 -1.95 12.69 0.98
CA HIS A 90 -3.22 12.84 1.68
C HIS A 90 -4.46 12.81 0.74
N TYR A 91 -4.99 11.62 0.47
CA TYR A 91 -6.03 11.38 -0.53
C TYR A 91 -7.37 12.06 -0.22
N ALA A 92 -7.64 12.37 1.05
CA ALA A 92 -8.85 13.07 1.46
C ALA A 92 -8.71 14.61 1.49
N ASP A 93 -7.60 15.18 1.05
CA ASP A 93 -7.42 16.64 0.96
C ASP A 93 -8.25 17.23 -0.19
N PRO A 94 -9.26 18.07 0.09
CA PRO A 94 -10.07 18.69 -0.96
C PRO A 94 -9.32 19.74 -1.78
N ASN A 95 -8.17 20.24 -1.31
CA ASN A 95 -7.39 21.26 -2.00
C ASN A 95 -6.36 20.67 -2.97
N ASN A 96 -6.06 19.39 -2.85
CA ASN A 96 -5.15 18.70 -3.76
C ASN A 96 -5.91 18.25 -5.01
N LYS A 97 -5.76 18.99 -6.12
CA LYS A 97 -6.45 18.71 -7.38
C LYS A 97 -6.07 17.35 -8.00
N SER A 98 -4.92 16.76 -7.63
CA SER A 98 -4.51 15.43 -8.07
C SER A 98 -5.29 14.30 -7.40
N THR A 99 -5.80 14.51 -6.18
CA THR A 99 -6.46 13.48 -5.36
C THR A 99 -7.86 13.86 -4.89
N GLN A 100 -8.33 15.09 -5.17
CA GLN A 100 -9.63 15.62 -4.72
C GLN A 100 -10.84 14.72 -5.08
N GLN A 101 -10.74 13.88 -6.13
CA GLN A 101 -11.77 12.89 -6.47
C GLN A 101 -12.02 11.86 -5.35
N PHE A 102 -11.08 11.70 -4.43
CA PHE A 102 -11.17 10.83 -3.27
C PHE A 102 -11.62 11.57 -2.00
N ALA A 103 -11.62 12.91 -2.00
CA ALA A 103 -12.07 13.74 -0.89
C ALA A 103 -13.60 13.67 -0.75
N VAL A 104 -14.07 12.75 0.10
CA VAL A 104 -15.48 12.53 0.38
C VAL A 104 -15.84 13.16 1.73
N LYS A 105 -16.88 13.99 1.78
CA LYS A 105 -17.39 14.56 3.03
C LYS A 105 -17.66 13.46 4.08
N GLY A 106 -17.05 13.63 5.27
CA GLY A 106 -17.14 12.69 6.39
C GLY A 106 -16.11 11.55 6.36
N TYR A 107 -15.20 11.54 5.38
CA TYR A 107 -14.12 10.57 5.26
C TYR A 107 -12.80 11.30 5.50
N VAL A 108 -11.81 10.56 6.01
CA VAL A 108 -10.46 11.05 6.29
C VAL A 108 -9.44 10.14 5.60
N SER A 109 -8.21 10.64 5.47
CA SER A 109 -7.10 9.82 4.98
C SER A 109 -6.62 8.87 6.07
N GLN A 110 -6.09 7.72 5.67
CA GLN A 110 -5.24 6.90 6.51
C GLN A 110 -4.03 7.72 6.99
N THR A 111 -3.70 7.58 8.27
CA THR A 111 -2.44 8.05 8.86
C THR A 111 -1.86 6.93 9.69
N ASP A 112 -0.55 6.97 9.98
CA ASP A 112 0.08 5.94 10.80
C ASP A 112 -0.59 5.83 12.18
N GLU A 113 -0.92 6.97 12.78
CA GLU A 113 -1.53 7.06 14.10
C GLU A 113 -2.95 6.46 14.11
N ASN A 114 -3.75 6.72 13.07
CA ASN A 114 -5.15 6.29 13.06
C ASN A 114 -5.33 4.80 12.75
N VAL A 115 -4.29 4.12 12.27
CA VAL A 115 -4.26 2.66 12.09
C VAL A 115 -3.40 1.92 13.11
N GLY A 116 -2.73 2.64 14.01
CA GLY A 116 -1.91 2.04 15.07
C GLY A 116 -0.50 1.61 14.63
N VAL A 117 0.05 2.24 13.60
CA VAL A 117 1.46 2.09 13.20
C VAL A 117 2.36 2.96 14.07
N HIS A 118 3.43 2.36 14.59
CA HIS A 118 4.47 2.99 15.40
C HIS A 118 5.82 2.89 14.67
N LYS A 119 6.20 3.92 13.91
CA LYS A 119 7.40 3.90 13.05
C LYS A 119 8.73 3.58 13.75
N ALA A 120 8.81 3.79 15.06
CA ALA A 120 10.00 3.46 15.84
C ALA A 120 10.21 1.95 16.03
N THR A 121 9.14 1.16 15.94
CA THR A 121 9.17 -0.30 16.23
C THR A 121 8.64 -1.15 15.08
N ASP A 122 7.83 -0.57 14.22
CA ASP A 122 7.15 -1.26 13.14
C ASP A 122 7.97 -1.19 11.85
N ILE A 123 7.79 -2.16 10.96
CA ILE A 123 8.59 -2.31 9.76
C ILE A 123 7.83 -1.73 8.58
N ASN A 124 8.43 -0.75 7.91
CA ASN A 124 7.96 -0.32 6.59
C ASN A 124 8.26 -1.45 5.59
N ALA A 125 7.23 -2.13 5.12
CA ALA A 125 7.34 -3.31 4.27
C ALA A 125 7.11 -2.98 2.79
N ASP A 126 7.45 -1.76 2.40
CA ASP A 126 7.16 -1.19 1.10
C ASP A 126 8.42 -0.72 0.37
N LEU A 127 8.31 -0.66 -0.95
CA LEU A 127 9.37 -0.16 -1.80
C LEU A 127 9.34 1.36 -1.87
N PRO A 128 10.51 2.03 -1.77
CA PRO A 128 10.60 3.46 -2.04
C PRO A 128 10.23 3.82 -3.49
N ILE A 129 9.67 5.02 -3.70
CA ILE A 129 9.24 5.52 -5.01
C ILE A 129 10.37 5.49 -6.04
N ASN A 130 11.56 5.96 -5.66
CA ASN A 130 12.72 5.98 -6.56
C ASN A 130 13.18 4.56 -6.94
N VAL A 131 13.01 3.57 -6.05
CA VAL A 131 13.26 2.16 -6.36
C VAL A 131 12.21 1.63 -7.33
N LEU A 132 10.93 1.92 -7.10
CA LEU A 132 9.84 1.53 -8.00
C LEU A 132 10.01 2.12 -9.41
N VAL A 133 10.40 3.39 -9.51
CA VAL A 133 10.75 4.03 -10.78
C VAL A 133 11.91 3.32 -11.45
N GLY A 134 12.99 3.03 -10.72
CA GLY A 134 14.15 2.33 -11.28
C GLY A 134 13.83 0.91 -11.77
N LEU A 135 12.98 0.17 -11.03
CA LEU A 135 12.50 -1.15 -11.46
C LEU A 135 11.69 -1.06 -12.75
N TYR A 136 10.81 -0.06 -12.86
CA TYR A 136 10.04 0.17 -14.07
C TYR A 136 10.93 0.55 -15.26
N GLU A 137 11.88 1.47 -15.09
CA GLU A 137 12.78 1.91 -16.15
C GLU A 137 13.71 0.79 -16.63
N LYS A 138 14.11 -0.12 -15.72
CA LYS A 138 14.88 -1.31 -16.07
C LYS A 138 14.09 -2.26 -16.99
N GLU A 139 12.77 -2.36 -16.81
CA GLU A 139 11.93 -3.26 -17.60
C GLU A 139 11.41 -2.62 -18.89
N LYS A 140 11.04 -1.33 -18.85
CA LYS A 140 10.32 -0.64 -19.93
C LYS A 140 11.15 0.42 -20.66
N GLY A 141 12.35 0.71 -20.19
CA GLY A 141 13.19 1.81 -20.67
C GLY A 141 12.98 3.10 -19.89
N GLU A 142 13.90 4.04 -20.09
CA GLU A 142 13.95 5.30 -19.34
C GLU A 142 12.68 6.17 -19.56
N ILE A 143 12.16 6.71 -18.47
CA ILE A 143 11.10 7.71 -18.47
C ILE A 143 11.72 9.07 -18.76
N ILE A 144 11.57 9.52 -20.00
CA ILE A 144 11.90 10.88 -20.40
C ILE A 144 10.74 11.81 -20.05
N LEU A 145 10.95 12.77 -19.15
CA LEU A 145 9.94 13.77 -18.77
C LEU A 145 9.81 14.85 -19.84
N SER A 146 8.56 15.15 -20.23
CA SER A 146 8.24 16.19 -21.20
C SER A 146 8.13 17.57 -20.53
N GLU A 147 8.06 18.62 -21.33
CA GLU A 147 7.80 19.97 -20.82
C GLU A 147 6.49 20.06 -20.02
N CYS A 148 5.44 19.33 -20.43
CA CYS A 148 4.20 19.23 -19.67
C CYS A 148 4.43 18.64 -18.27
N ASP A 149 5.23 17.59 -18.17
CA ASP A 149 5.50 16.90 -16.90
C ASP A 149 6.21 17.81 -15.90
N TRP A 150 7.10 18.68 -16.38
CA TRP A 150 7.82 19.68 -15.59
C TRP A 150 6.93 20.85 -15.18
N LYS A 151 6.10 21.37 -16.10
CA LYS A 151 5.21 22.52 -15.82
C LYS A 151 4.02 22.17 -14.93
N THR A 152 3.50 20.94 -15.02
CA THR A 152 2.35 20.52 -14.21
C THR A 152 2.79 20.31 -12.76
N ARG A 153 2.22 21.06 -11.81
CA ARG A 153 2.56 20.93 -10.39
C ARG A 153 2.15 19.56 -9.84
N LEU A 154 2.84 19.06 -8.81
CA LEU A 154 2.58 17.71 -8.26
C LEU A 154 1.17 17.56 -7.64
N ASP A 155 0.57 18.66 -7.19
CA ASP A 155 -0.79 18.74 -6.63
C ASP A 155 -1.88 19.01 -7.69
N GLU A 156 -1.51 19.11 -8.97
CA GLU A 156 -2.45 19.27 -10.07
C GLU A 156 -2.84 17.95 -10.72
N LYS A 157 -4.04 17.91 -11.29
CA LYS A 157 -4.54 16.75 -12.03
C LYS A 157 -3.59 16.44 -13.19
N TYR A 158 -3.04 15.23 -13.19
CA TYR A 158 -2.16 14.78 -14.26
C TYR A 158 -2.93 14.57 -15.56
N HIS A 159 -2.41 15.16 -16.64
CA HIS A 159 -3.03 15.12 -17.97
C HIS A 159 -1.98 15.03 -19.10
N CYS A 160 -0.69 14.95 -18.77
CA CYS A 160 0.38 14.97 -19.77
C CYS A 160 0.45 13.68 -20.59
N ARG A 161 0.05 12.54 -20.01
CA ARG A 161 0.05 11.23 -20.66
C ARG A 161 -1.11 10.39 -20.17
N LYS A 162 -1.55 9.45 -21.00
CA LYS A 162 -2.48 8.40 -20.60
C LYS A 162 -1.71 7.36 -19.78
N THR A 163 -2.27 6.96 -18.65
CA THR A 163 -1.71 5.87 -17.84
C THR A 163 -1.97 4.53 -18.52
N ASP A 164 -1.01 3.62 -18.36
CA ASP A 164 -1.12 2.23 -18.80
C ASP A 164 -1.52 1.37 -17.60
N SER A 165 -2.65 0.66 -17.71
CA SER A 165 -3.17 -0.17 -16.62
C SER A 165 -2.22 -1.32 -16.28
N ASP A 166 -1.51 -1.87 -17.26
CA ASP A 166 -0.62 -3.01 -17.04
C ASP A 166 0.66 -2.52 -16.34
N ALA A 167 1.18 -1.36 -16.75
CA ALA A 167 2.27 -0.67 -16.05
C ALA A 167 1.92 -0.39 -14.58
N ILE A 168 0.70 0.11 -14.32
CA ILE A 168 0.20 0.34 -12.97
C ILE A 168 0.12 -0.97 -12.20
N GLU A 169 -0.46 -2.02 -12.78
CA GLU A 169 -0.62 -3.31 -12.11
C GLU A 169 0.73 -3.93 -11.73
N THR A 170 1.70 -3.91 -12.66
CA THR A 170 3.05 -4.39 -12.42
C THR A 170 3.72 -3.63 -11.29
N LEU A 171 3.73 -2.30 -11.35
CA LEU A 171 4.44 -1.48 -10.36
C LEU A 171 3.74 -1.46 -9.01
N VAL A 172 2.42 -1.21 -9.01
CA VAL A 172 1.65 -0.96 -7.78
C VAL A 172 1.34 -2.26 -7.07
N LEU A 173 1.13 -3.39 -7.77
CA LEU A 173 0.81 -4.66 -7.14
C LEU A 173 1.95 -5.67 -7.25
N GLN A 174 2.39 -6.02 -8.46
CA GLN A 174 3.25 -7.19 -8.62
C GLN A 174 4.62 -7.03 -7.95
N GLN A 175 5.33 -5.93 -8.22
CA GLN A 175 6.65 -5.67 -7.66
C GLN A 175 6.60 -5.53 -6.13
N ARG A 176 5.54 -4.88 -5.62
CA ARG A 176 5.36 -4.64 -4.19
C ARG A 176 4.92 -5.89 -3.43
N ASN A 177 4.10 -6.75 -4.05
CA ASN A 177 3.73 -8.05 -3.49
C ASN A 177 4.91 -9.01 -3.45
N GLU A 178 5.74 -9.05 -4.51
CA GLU A 178 6.98 -9.84 -4.53
C GLU A 178 7.92 -9.40 -3.40
N HIS A 179 8.12 -8.08 -3.25
CA HIS A 179 8.93 -7.53 -2.16
C HIS A 179 8.38 -7.89 -0.78
N LEU A 180 7.07 -7.66 -0.55
CA LEU A 180 6.43 -7.95 0.72
C LEU A 180 6.50 -9.44 1.08
N ALA A 181 6.26 -10.35 0.12
CA ALA A 181 6.38 -11.78 0.34
C ALA A 181 7.81 -12.19 0.68
N GLY A 182 8.80 -11.61 0.00
CA GLY A 182 10.21 -11.81 0.31
C GLY A 182 10.59 -11.33 1.71
N LEU A 183 10.06 -10.18 2.16
CA LEU A 183 10.25 -9.70 3.53
C LEU A 183 9.64 -10.67 4.54
N VAL A 184 8.40 -11.12 4.32
CA VAL A 184 7.70 -12.07 5.22
C VAL A 184 8.44 -13.41 5.30
N ALA A 185 8.90 -13.94 4.17
CA ALA A 185 9.61 -15.21 4.12
C ALA A 185 10.94 -15.17 4.87
N ASN A 186 11.70 -14.08 4.71
CA ASN A 186 13.02 -13.92 5.31
C ASN A 186 13.00 -13.26 6.70
N ALA A 187 11.82 -12.86 7.18
CA ALA A 187 11.66 -12.24 8.49
C ALA A 187 12.12 -13.19 9.61
N PRO A 188 12.87 -12.70 10.62
CA PRO A 188 13.14 -13.51 11.81
C PRO A 188 11.87 -13.73 12.66
N GLN A 189 10.85 -12.89 12.52
CA GLN A 189 9.61 -13.00 13.28
C GLN A 189 8.73 -14.14 12.75
N THR A 190 8.12 -14.88 13.67
CA THR A 190 7.13 -15.92 13.35
C THR A 190 5.70 -15.42 13.39
N LYS A 191 5.43 -14.28 14.05
CA LYS A 191 4.10 -13.65 14.11
C LYS A 191 4.13 -12.27 13.45
N ILE A 192 3.43 -12.11 12.34
CA ILE A 192 3.47 -10.89 11.52
C ILE A 192 2.05 -10.41 11.25
N VAL A 193 1.78 -9.13 11.50
CA VAL A 193 0.54 -8.48 11.06
C VAL A 193 0.89 -7.47 9.97
N ILE A 194 0.28 -7.63 8.80
CA ILE A 194 0.50 -6.81 7.62
C ILE A 194 -0.64 -5.80 7.50
N LEU A 195 -0.32 -4.51 7.35
CA LEU A 195 -1.27 -3.46 6.96
C LEU A 195 -0.91 -2.99 5.56
N TYR A 196 -1.67 -3.43 4.56
CA TYR A 196 -1.42 -3.08 3.17
C TYR A 196 -2.72 -2.86 2.40
N GLY A 197 -2.67 -2.07 1.33
CA GLY A 197 -3.82 -1.77 0.48
C GLY A 197 -4.57 -3.04 0.07
N ALA A 198 -5.90 -3.02 0.16
CA ALA A 198 -6.72 -4.22 0.01
C ALA A 198 -6.50 -5.01 -1.28
N ARG A 199 -6.05 -4.33 -2.36
CA ARG A 199 -5.74 -4.99 -3.64
C ARG A 199 -4.52 -5.92 -3.57
N HIS A 200 -3.60 -5.69 -2.63
CA HIS A 200 -2.37 -6.46 -2.47
C HIS A 200 -2.62 -7.86 -1.89
N GLU A 201 -3.72 -8.05 -1.15
CA GLU A 201 -4.10 -9.36 -0.62
C GLU A 201 -4.39 -10.37 -1.73
N ARG A 202 -5.02 -9.92 -2.83
CA ARG A 202 -5.46 -10.82 -3.91
C ARG A 202 -4.26 -11.52 -4.54
N GLY A 203 -4.19 -12.83 -4.35
CA GLY A 203 -3.10 -13.66 -4.87
C GLY A 203 -1.81 -13.61 -4.05
N PHE A 204 -1.81 -12.96 -2.88
CA PHE A 204 -0.64 -12.86 -2.01
C PHE A 204 -0.11 -14.23 -1.55
N GLU A 205 -0.99 -15.20 -1.33
CA GLU A 205 -0.63 -16.60 -1.06
C GLU A 205 0.34 -17.16 -2.12
N SER A 206 0.08 -16.90 -3.41
CA SER A 206 0.95 -17.38 -4.49
C SER A 206 2.33 -16.72 -4.47
N TYR A 207 2.45 -15.48 -4.00
CA TYR A 207 3.75 -14.84 -3.79
C TYR A 207 4.50 -15.48 -2.63
N LEU A 208 3.82 -15.76 -1.51
CA LEU A 208 4.40 -16.49 -0.38
C LEU A 208 4.88 -17.89 -0.80
N GLN A 209 4.09 -18.60 -1.59
CA GLN A 209 4.39 -19.96 -2.08
C GLN A 209 5.64 -20.04 -2.96
N LYS A 210 6.07 -18.93 -3.60
CA LYS A 210 7.36 -18.89 -4.32
C LYS A 210 8.56 -19.06 -3.38
N HIS A 211 8.42 -18.68 -2.11
CA HIS A 211 9.46 -18.81 -1.10
C HIS A 211 9.35 -20.11 -0.32
N ASN A 212 8.13 -20.57 -0.02
CA ASN A 212 7.87 -21.84 0.64
C ASN A 212 6.52 -22.41 0.17
N PRO A 213 6.47 -23.55 -0.55
CA PRO A 213 5.22 -24.09 -1.07
C PRO A 213 4.23 -24.54 0.02
N LYS A 214 4.66 -24.60 1.30
CA LYS A 214 3.78 -24.90 2.43
C LYS A 214 2.87 -23.75 2.84
N TRP A 215 3.12 -22.52 2.35
CA TRP A 215 2.22 -21.41 2.63
C TRP A 215 0.82 -21.73 2.15
N GLU A 216 -0.14 -21.60 3.05
CA GLU A 216 -1.54 -21.73 2.76
C GLU A 216 -2.33 -20.60 3.41
N ARG A 217 -3.41 -20.21 2.74
CA ARG A 217 -4.43 -19.41 3.37
C ARG A 217 -5.23 -20.28 4.35
N VAL A 218 -5.10 -20.00 5.64
CA VAL A 218 -5.81 -20.72 6.69
C VAL A 218 -7.30 -20.36 6.62
N ARG A 219 -8.11 -21.35 6.26
CA ARG A 219 -9.57 -21.23 6.23
C ARG A 219 -10.11 -21.57 7.61
N ASP A 220 -9.92 -20.67 8.56
CA ASP A 220 -10.53 -20.86 9.87
C ASP A 220 -12.07 -20.83 9.71
N THR A 221 -12.77 -21.86 10.20
CA THR A 221 -14.25 -21.90 10.25
C THR A 221 -14.82 -20.80 11.16
N HIS A 222 -13.96 -20.20 11.98
CA HIS A 222 -14.18 -18.94 12.67
C HIS A 222 -13.39 -17.83 11.98
N LEU A 223 -13.81 -17.45 10.76
CA LEU A 223 -13.41 -16.16 10.18
C LEU A 223 -13.59 -15.12 11.30
N ILE A 224 -12.50 -14.57 11.84
CA ILE A 224 -12.61 -13.52 12.84
C ILE A 224 -13.07 -12.28 12.09
N ARG A 225 -14.39 -12.14 12.01
CA ARG A 225 -15.07 -10.92 11.59
C ARG A 225 -14.86 -9.90 12.71
N TRP A 226 -13.65 -9.36 12.75
CA TRP A 226 -13.34 -8.18 13.56
C TRP A 226 -14.15 -7.01 13.11
#